data_AF-A0A7D5Z8G8-F1
#
_entry.id   AF-A0A7D5Z8G8-F1
#
_cell.length_a   1.000
_cell.length_b   1.000
_cell.length_c   1.000
_cell.angle_alpha   90.00
_cell.angle_beta   90.00
_cell.angle_gamma   90.00
#
_symmetry.space_group_name_H-M   'P 1'
#
loop_
_entity.id
_entity.type
_entity.pdbx_description
1 polymer ?
#
loop_
_entity_poly.entity_id
_entity_poly.type
_entity_poly.pdbx_seq_one_letter_code
_entity_poly.pdbx_strand_id
1 'polypeptide(L)'
;MGLQYETIRFSLRYNAANEFDQSPDMSEAPRHLSLDHANSVPFQKYYLGRIVRADPRAIVRREKPQQALIDQACSIGHSMSKRQPTGLTAEQTAPVTSNPHVRRLTIQLRKLRPGSEQHKKTHRALRSLKQKLNRKLKQKVRDDWTDEQAVDDIERQLQGKGFATSSGSCNTSSAASSEVADGSA
;
A
#
# COMPACT_ATOMS: atom_id res chain seq x y z
N MET A 1 2.19 6.13 14.59
CA MET A 1 1.00 5.24 14.57
C MET A 1 1.51 3.83 14.34
N GLY A 2 1.60 3.01 15.39
CA GLY A 2 2.04 1.62 15.29
C GLY A 2 0.95 0.77 14.64
N LEU A 3 1.32 -0.02 13.63
CA LEU A 3 0.41 -0.96 12.99
C LEU A 3 0.04 -2.06 13.99
N GLN A 4 -1.22 -2.11 14.40
CA GLN A 4 -1.79 -3.28 15.09
C GLN A 4 -2.20 -4.29 14.03
N TYR A 5 -1.26 -5.16 13.65
CA TYR A 5 -1.63 -6.37 12.94
C TYR A 5 -2.20 -7.36 13.96
N GLU A 6 -3.31 -8.03 13.64
CA GLU A 6 -3.74 -9.20 14.40
C GLU A 6 -2.67 -10.28 14.24
N THR A 7 -1.75 -10.36 15.20
CA THR A 7 -0.67 -11.35 15.21
C THR A 7 -1.23 -12.69 15.65
N ILE A 8 -1.98 -13.34 14.77
CA ILE A 8 -2.39 -14.73 14.94
C ILE A 8 -1.14 -15.60 14.68
N ARG A 9 -0.98 -16.72 15.38
CA ARG A 9 0.16 -17.66 15.20
C ARG A 9 0.45 -17.98 13.72
N PHE A 10 -0.61 -18.06 12.90
CA PHE A 10 -0.49 -18.25 11.45
C PHE A 10 0.29 -17.12 10.76
N SER A 11 -0.01 -15.85 11.06
CA SER A 11 0.64 -14.69 10.42
C SER A 11 2.15 -14.64 10.67
N LEU A 12 2.57 -14.95 11.90
CA LEU A 12 3.99 -15.02 12.27
C LEU A 12 4.69 -16.14 11.50
N ARG A 13 4.07 -17.32 11.43
CA ARG A 13 4.62 -18.47 10.70
C ARG A 13 4.63 -18.24 9.20
N TYR A 14 3.62 -17.55 8.65
CA TYR A 14 3.55 -17.11 7.27
C TYR A 14 4.69 -16.17 6.90
N ASN A 15 4.93 -15.13 7.70
CA ASN A 15 6.02 -14.19 7.45
C ASN A 15 7.38 -14.87 7.57
N ALA A 16 7.61 -15.64 8.65
CA ALA A 16 8.87 -16.37 8.84
C ALA A 16 9.15 -17.35 7.70
N ALA A 17 8.13 -18.11 7.27
CA ALA A 17 8.27 -19.06 6.17
C ALA A 17 8.67 -18.38 4.85
N ASN A 18 8.13 -17.20 4.56
CA ASN A 18 8.49 -16.43 3.38
C ASN A 18 9.90 -15.85 3.47
N GLU A 19 10.32 -15.33 4.64
CA GLU A 19 11.69 -14.87 4.83
C GLU A 19 12.71 -16.00 4.72
N PHE A 20 12.39 -17.21 5.20
CA PHE A 20 13.25 -18.39 5.01
C PHE A 20 13.40 -18.78 3.55
N ASP A 21 12.33 -18.70 2.76
CA ASP A 21 12.36 -19.03 1.33
C ASP A 21 13.20 -18.04 0.50
N GLN A 22 13.33 -16.79 0.98
CA GLN A 22 14.13 -15.75 0.33
C GLN A 22 15.58 -15.70 0.81
N SER A 23 15.90 -16.36 1.92
CA SER A 23 17.26 -16.35 2.46
C SER A 23 18.18 -17.27 1.65
N PRO A 24 19.35 -16.79 1.20
CA PRO A 24 20.33 -17.65 0.54
C PRO A 24 20.88 -18.75 1.46
N ASP A 25 20.78 -18.54 2.78
CA ASP A 25 21.31 -19.44 3.80
C ASP A 25 20.32 -20.55 4.20
N MET A 26 19.06 -20.46 3.77
CA MET A 26 18.01 -21.41 4.11
C MET A 26 17.58 -22.20 2.88
N SER A 27 18.00 -23.47 2.81
CA SER A 27 17.52 -24.39 1.79
C SER A 27 16.17 -25.02 2.18
N GLU A 28 15.60 -25.82 1.27
CA GLU A 28 14.29 -26.45 1.46
C GLU A 28 14.22 -27.34 2.72
N ALA A 29 15.27 -28.12 3.00
CA ALA A 29 15.29 -29.05 4.13
C ALA A 29 15.29 -28.34 5.51
N PRO A 30 16.16 -27.36 5.78
CA PRO A 30 16.07 -26.51 6.98
C PRO A 30 14.74 -25.78 7.08
N ARG A 31 14.20 -25.23 5.97
CA ARG A 31 12.87 -24.59 5.97
C ARG A 31 11.77 -25.56 6.41
N HIS A 32 11.82 -26.81 5.91
CA HIS A 32 10.89 -27.86 6.32
C HIS A 32 11.04 -28.25 7.78
N LEU A 33 12.27 -28.36 8.28
CA LEU A 33 12.53 -28.63 9.69
C LEU A 33 12.02 -27.50 10.58
N SER A 34 12.33 -26.23 10.27
CA SER A 34 11.89 -25.07 11.04
C SER A 34 10.37 -24.89 11.04
N LEU A 35 9.70 -25.31 9.97
CA LEU A 35 8.25 -25.25 9.86
C LEU A 35 7.55 -26.56 10.23
N ASP A 36 8.28 -27.59 10.67
CA ASP A 36 7.75 -28.92 10.99
C ASP A 36 6.87 -29.50 9.85
N HIS A 37 7.42 -29.45 8.63
CA HIS A 37 6.76 -29.96 7.42
C HIS A 37 7.49 -31.22 6.93
N ALA A 38 6.72 -32.26 6.59
CA ALA A 38 7.29 -33.47 6.00
C ALA A 38 7.78 -33.27 4.55
N ASN A 39 7.22 -32.28 3.83
CA ASN A 39 7.57 -31.93 2.45
C ASN A 39 7.14 -30.49 2.13
N SER A 40 7.31 -30.04 0.88
CA SER A 40 7.01 -28.66 0.47
C SER A 40 5.54 -28.39 0.19
N VAL A 41 4.68 -29.40 0.11
CA VAL A 41 3.26 -29.21 -0.22
C VAL A 41 2.53 -28.29 0.77
N PRO A 42 2.66 -28.47 2.11
CA PRO A 42 2.07 -27.54 3.07
C PRO A 42 2.59 -26.12 2.92
N PHE A 43 3.89 -25.98 2.64
CA PHE A 43 4.50 -24.67 2.41
C PHE A 43 3.91 -24.00 1.17
N GLN A 44 3.94 -24.65 0.01
CA GLN A 44 3.41 -24.12 -1.25
C GLN A 44 1.92 -23.74 -1.14
N LYS A 45 1.14 -24.55 -0.42
CA LYS A 45 -0.30 -24.35 -0.29
C LYS A 45 -0.68 -23.20 0.66
N TYR A 46 -0.02 -23.12 1.82
CA TYR A 46 -0.48 -22.24 2.91
C TYR A 46 0.48 -21.11 3.26
N TYR A 47 1.77 -21.24 2.95
CA TYR A 47 2.80 -20.31 3.43
C TYR A 47 3.51 -19.57 2.30
N LEU A 48 3.62 -20.16 1.11
CA LEU A 48 4.29 -19.55 -0.03
C LEU A 48 3.56 -18.27 -0.47
N GLY A 49 4.31 -17.17 -0.45
CA GLY A 49 3.90 -15.87 -0.92
C GLY A 49 3.41 -15.90 -2.37
N ARG A 50 2.42 -15.06 -2.68
CA ARG A 50 1.98 -14.84 -4.07
C ARG A 50 2.85 -13.82 -4.80
N ILE A 51 3.79 -13.20 -4.08
CA ILE A 51 4.69 -12.18 -4.59
C ILE A 51 6.01 -12.85 -4.94
N VAL A 52 6.37 -12.85 -6.22
CA VAL A 52 7.63 -13.41 -6.71
C VAL A 52 8.72 -12.36 -6.54
N ARG A 53 9.61 -12.54 -5.56
CA ARG A 53 10.76 -11.65 -5.29
C ARG A 53 12.03 -12.01 -6.09
N ALA A 54 11.86 -12.80 -7.15
CA ALA A 54 12.93 -13.14 -8.10
C ALA A 54 12.91 -12.18 -9.30
N ASP A 55 14.08 -11.92 -9.89
CA ASP A 55 14.23 -11.21 -11.16
C ASP A 55 14.28 -12.21 -12.32
N PRO A 56 13.14 -12.63 -12.91
CA PRO A 56 13.16 -13.63 -13.98
C PRO A 56 13.96 -13.16 -15.19
N ARG A 57 13.98 -11.84 -15.48
CA ARG A 57 14.75 -11.29 -16.59
C ARG A 57 16.25 -11.45 -16.35
N ALA A 58 16.74 -11.07 -15.18
CA ALA A 58 18.16 -11.21 -14.85
C ALA A 58 18.59 -12.68 -14.80
N ILE A 59 17.74 -13.57 -14.28
CA ILE A 59 17.99 -15.03 -14.27
C ILE A 59 18.18 -15.56 -15.70
N VAL A 60 17.23 -15.26 -16.59
CA VAL A 60 17.29 -15.73 -17.99
C VAL A 60 18.52 -15.19 -18.72
N ARG A 61 18.93 -13.95 -18.43
CA ARG A 61 20.08 -13.29 -19.06
C ARG A 61 21.42 -13.56 -18.36
N ARG A 62 21.41 -14.26 -17.22
CA ARG A 62 22.58 -14.42 -16.33
C ARG A 62 23.20 -13.07 -15.93
N GLU A 63 22.36 -12.06 -15.76
CA GLU A 63 22.72 -10.72 -15.29
C GLU A 63 22.56 -10.64 -13.76
N LYS A 64 23.18 -9.63 -13.14
CA LYS A 64 22.98 -9.38 -11.71
C LYS A 64 21.54 -8.87 -11.48
N PRO A 65 20.75 -9.53 -10.60
CA PRO A 65 19.36 -9.13 -10.37
C PRO A 65 19.27 -7.74 -9.74
N GLN A 66 18.26 -6.97 -10.13
CA GLN A 66 17.98 -5.66 -9.55
C GLN A 66 17.17 -5.82 -8.25
N GLN A 67 17.78 -6.44 -7.24
CA GLN A 67 17.08 -6.88 -6.03
C GLN A 67 16.39 -5.72 -5.27
N ALA A 68 17.03 -4.56 -5.17
CA ALA A 68 16.45 -3.39 -4.51
C ALA A 68 15.14 -2.92 -5.16
N LEU A 69 15.05 -3.04 -6.48
CA LEU A 69 13.87 -2.71 -7.27
C LEU A 69 12.72 -3.67 -7.00
N ILE A 70 13.05 -4.95 -6.97
CA ILE A 70 12.08 -6.02 -6.69
C ILE A 70 11.60 -5.95 -5.25
N ASP A 71 12.50 -5.76 -4.30
CA ASP A 71 12.17 -5.61 -2.88
C ASP A 71 11.23 -4.43 -2.65
N GLN A 72 11.46 -3.31 -3.34
CA GLN A 72 10.58 -2.16 -3.27
C GLN A 72 9.19 -2.47 -3.85
N ALA A 73 9.12 -3.05 -5.05
CA ALA A 73 7.85 -3.42 -5.69
C ALA A 73 7.07 -4.47 -4.90
N CYS A 74 7.79 -5.37 -4.22
CA CYS A 74 7.26 -6.48 -3.43
C CYS A 74 7.04 -6.12 -1.95
N SER A 75 7.46 -4.92 -1.51
CA SER A 75 7.32 -4.51 -0.12
C SER A 75 5.85 -4.39 0.28
N ILE A 76 5.51 -4.80 1.50
CA ILE A 76 4.16 -4.68 2.08
C ILE A 76 3.64 -3.22 1.97
N GLY A 77 4.56 -2.26 2.06
CA GLY A 77 4.29 -0.83 1.95
C GLY A 77 4.16 -0.27 0.53
N HIS A 78 4.48 -1.04 -0.53
CA HIS A 78 4.33 -0.58 -1.92
C HIS A 78 2.87 -0.18 -2.21
N SER A 79 1.93 -1.03 -1.76
CA SER A 79 0.49 -0.75 -1.82
C SER A 79 0.02 0.36 -0.87
N MET A 80 0.88 0.80 0.05
CA MET A 80 0.59 1.80 1.10
C MET A 80 1.52 3.02 0.99
N SER A 81 1.93 3.40 -0.23
CA SER A 81 2.69 4.64 -0.43
C SER A 81 1.94 5.82 0.20
N LYS A 82 2.61 6.59 1.08
CA LYS A 82 2.07 7.84 1.66
C LYS A 82 1.68 8.87 0.60
N ARG A 83 2.19 8.70 -0.61
CA ARG A 83 1.92 9.56 -1.77
C ARG A 83 0.60 9.24 -2.44
N GLN A 84 0.07 8.02 -2.24
CA GLN A 84 -1.16 7.61 -2.88
C GLN A 84 -2.36 8.34 -2.25
N PRO A 85 -3.30 8.87 -3.06
CA PRO A 85 -4.54 9.45 -2.55
C PRO A 85 -5.40 8.40 -1.84
N THR A 86 -5.37 8.40 -0.50
CA THR A 86 -6.12 7.46 0.34
C THR A 86 -7.61 7.83 0.47
N GLY A 87 -7.94 9.11 0.33
CA GLY A 87 -9.31 9.66 0.45
C GLY A 87 -9.62 10.68 -0.64
N LEU A 88 -10.92 10.89 -0.89
CA LEU A 88 -11.39 11.97 -1.77
C LEU A 88 -11.45 13.27 -0.96
N THR A 89 -10.93 14.37 -1.50
CA THR A 89 -11.10 15.69 -0.91
C THR A 89 -12.54 16.19 -1.06
N ALA A 90 -12.93 17.19 -0.27
CA ALA A 90 -14.29 17.75 -0.33
C ALA A 90 -14.60 18.30 -1.74
N GLU A 91 -13.63 18.97 -2.36
CA GLU A 91 -13.71 19.49 -3.73
C GLU A 91 -13.94 18.38 -4.75
N GLN A 92 -13.19 17.27 -4.65
CA GLN A 92 -13.36 16.12 -5.52
C GLN A 92 -14.75 15.48 -5.38
N THR A 93 -15.38 15.54 -4.21
CA THR A 93 -16.75 15.00 -4.02
C THR A 93 -17.87 15.90 -4.53
N ALA A 94 -17.59 17.16 -4.89
CA ALA A 94 -18.60 18.12 -5.36
C ALA A 94 -19.41 17.65 -6.60
N PRO A 95 -18.81 16.97 -7.61
CA PRO A 95 -19.54 16.42 -8.74
C PRO A 95 -20.54 15.33 -8.35
N VAL A 96 -20.25 14.57 -7.28
CA VAL A 96 -21.16 13.51 -6.77
C VAL A 96 -22.41 14.14 -6.17
N THR A 97 -22.25 15.24 -5.43
CA THR A 97 -23.39 15.99 -4.87
C THR A 97 -24.21 16.67 -5.97
N SER A 98 -23.55 17.13 -7.03
CA SER A 98 -24.19 17.79 -8.17
C SER A 98 -24.95 16.84 -9.10
N ASN A 99 -24.76 15.52 -8.95
CA ASN A 99 -25.38 14.52 -9.79
C ASN A 99 -26.93 14.62 -9.78
N PRO A 100 -27.59 14.63 -10.96
CA PRO A 100 -29.03 14.86 -11.05
C PRO A 100 -29.85 13.78 -10.31
N HIS A 101 -29.37 12.53 -10.27
CA HIS A 101 -30.06 11.45 -9.59
C HIS A 101 -29.94 11.57 -8.06
N VAL A 102 -28.77 12.00 -7.55
CA VAL A 102 -28.57 12.34 -6.14
C VAL A 102 -29.50 13.47 -5.73
N ARG A 103 -29.61 14.53 -6.55
CA ARG A 103 -30.51 15.66 -6.29
C ARG A 103 -31.98 15.23 -6.25
N ARG A 104 -32.44 14.43 -7.22
CA ARG A 104 -33.82 13.90 -7.25
C ARG A 104 -34.15 13.10 -5.99
N LEU A 105 -33.30 12.14 -5.61
CA LEU A 105 -33.48 11.34 -4.41
C LEU A 105 -33.46 12.19 -3.13
N THR A 106 -32.62 13.23 -3.09
CA THR A 106 -32.56 14.17 -1.96
C THR A 106 -33.87 14.97 -1.83
N ILE A 107 -34.42 15.44 -2.96
CA ILE A 107 -35.71 16.14 -2.98
C ILE A 107 -36.85 15.20 -2.58
N GLN A 108 -36.88 13.98 -3.09
CA GLN A 108 -37.88 12.97 -2.72
C GLN A 108 -37.83 12.66 -1.22
N LEU A 109 -36.63 12.51 -0.65
CA LEU A 109 -36.46 12.26 0.77
C LEU A 109 -37.03 13.39 1.63
N ARG A 110 -36.83 14.66 1.24
CA ARG A 110 -37.39 15.83 1.95
C ARG A 110 -38.92 15.89 1.94
N LYS A 111 -39.56 15.31 0.92
CA LYS A 111 -41.03 15.29 0.77
C LYS A 111 -41.69 14.16 1.55
N LEU A 112 -40.93 13.14 1.96
CA LEU A 112 -41.47 11.97 2.65
C LEU A 112 -41.46 12.17 4.16
N ARG A 113 -42.51 11.68 4.83
CA ARG A 113 -42.58 11.69 6.29
C ARG A 113 -41.44 10.84 6.89
N PRO A 114 -40.65 11.38 7.83
CA PRO A 114 -39.62 10.62 8.55
C PRO A 114 -40.22 9.35 9.17
N GLY A 115 -39.52 8.22 9.02
CA GLY A 115 -39.92 6.93 9.59
C GLY A 115 -40.82 6.06 8.70
N SER A 116 -41.41 6.60 7.63
CA SER A 116 -42.16 5.79 6.65
C SER A 116 -41.26 4.76 5.93
N GLU A 117 -41.83 3.64 5.49
CA GLU A 117 -41.09 2.63 4.73
C GLU A 117 -40.51 3.19 3.42
N GLN A 118 -41.24 4.09 2.76
CA GLN A 118 -40.76 4.80 1.58
C GLN A 118 -39.59 5.75 1.90
N HIS A 119 -39.62 6.45 3.05
CA HIS A 119 -38.50 7.27 3.51
C HIS A 119 -37.25 6.42 3.77
N LYS A 120 -37.40 5.28 4.45
CA LYS A 120 -36.28 4.35 4.69
C LYS A 120 -35.69 3.82 3.37
N LYS A 121 -36.54 3.42 2.43
CA LYS A 121 -36.11 2.91 1.11
C LYS A 121 -35.38 3.99 0.29
N THR A 122 -35.93 5.20 0.20
CA THR A 122 -35.29 6.32 -0.51
C THR A 122 -33.98 6.75 0.13
N HIS A 123 -33.90 6.78 1.46
CA HIS A 123 -32.66 7.06 2.18
C HIS A 123 -31.57 6.00 1.89
N ARG A 124 -31.92 4.71 1.91
CA ARG A 124 -31.00 3.62 1.54
C ARG A 124 -30.53 3.77 0.09
N ALA A 125 -31.43 4.02 -0.84
CA ALA A 125 -31.09 4.24 -2.25
C ALA A 125 -30.13 5.42 -2.44
N LEU A 126 -30.37 6.55 -1.76
CA LEU A 126 -29.50 7.72 -1.78
C LEU A 126 -28.09 7.38 -1.26
N ARG A 127 -28.00 6.68 -0.13
CA ARG A 127 -26.72 6.26 0.47
C ARG A 127 -25.95 5.34 -0.48
N SER A 128 -26.60 4.30 -1.00
CA SER A 128 -25.99 3.34 -1.93
C SER A 128 -25.50 4.03 -3.20
N LEU A 129 -26.27 4.99 -3.73
CA LEU A 129 -25.89 5.70 -4.93
C LEU A 129 -24.70 6.64 -4.72
N LYS A 130 -24.71 7.43 -3.64
CA LYS A 130 -23.54 8.25 -3.25
C LYS A 130 -22.30 7.38 -3.05
N GLN A 131 -22.44 6.24 -2.39
CA GLN A 131 -21.33 5.30 -2.19
C GLN A 131 -20.80 4.74 -3.51
N LYS A 132 -21.68 4.36 -4.45
CA LYS A 132 -21.29 3.86 -5.78
C LYS A 132 -20.54 4.93 -6.57
N LEU A 133 -21.04 6.17 -6.57
CA LEU A 133 -20.40 7.29 -7.27
C LEU A 133 -19.03 7.62 -6.65
N ASN A 134 -18.94 7.70 -5.32
CA ASN A 134 -17.68 7.94 -4.63
C ASN A 134 -16.66 6.81 -4.88
N ARG A 135 -17.09 5.54 -4.91
CA ARG A 135 -16.20 4.41 -5.25
C ARG A 135 -15.64 4.55 -6.66
N LYS A 136 -16.49 4.87 -7.64
CA LYS A 136 -16.05 5.08 -9.03
C LYS A 136 -15.08 6.24 -9.16
N LEU A 137 -15.37 7.37 -8.51
CA LEU A 137 -14.50 8.53 -8.54
C LEU A 137 -13.16 8.25 -7.86
N LYS A 138 -13.18 7.59 -6.70
CA LYS A 138 -11.97 7.18 -5.99
C LYS A 138 -11.12 6.25 -6.83
N GLN A 139 -11.73 5.33 -7.59
CA GLN A 139 -11.00 4.44 -8.47
C GLN A 139 -10.31 5.23 -9.59
N LYS A 140 -11.03 6.13 -10.27
CA LYS A 140 -10.44 7.00 -11.30
C LYS A 140 -9.24 7.78 -10.79
N VAL A 141 -9.39 8.48 -9.66
CA VAL A 141 -8.30 9.25 -9.05
C VAL A 141 -7.08 8.37 -8.72
N ARG A 142 -7.30 7.11 -8.36
CA ARG A 142 -6.21 6.16 -8.11
C ARG A 142 -5.57 5.67 -9.39
N ASP A 143 -6.35 5.37 -10.40
CA ASP A 143 -5.86 4.91 -11.70
C ASP A 143 -5.03 6.03 -12.35
N ASP A 144 -5.59 7.24 -12.44
CA ASP A 144 -4.92 8.43 -12.98
C ASP A 144 -3.58 8.71 -12.23
N TRP A 145 -3.60 8.65 -10.90
CA TRP A 145 -2.39 8.82 -10.10
C TRP A 145 -1.37 7.70 -10.30
N THR A 146 -1.83 6.45 -10.52
CA THR A 146 -0.93 5.31 -10.73
C THR A 146 -0.21 5.45 -12.07
N ASP A 147 -0.91 5.91 -13.11
CA ASP A 147 -0.32 6.17 -14.41
C ASP A 147 0.69 7.33 -14.35
N GLU A 148 0.33 8.44 -13.70
CA GLU A 148 1.23 9.59 -13.50
C GLU A 148 2.48 9.22 -12.69
N GLN A 149 2.32 8.48 -11.59
CA GLN A 149 3.46 8.05 -10.78
C GLN A 149 4.38 7.07 -11.50
N ALA A 150 3.84 6.19 -12.36
CA ALA A 150 4.65 5.29 -13.14
C ALA A 150 5.61 6.07 -14.06
N VAL A 151 5.13 7.15 -14.67
CA VAL A 151 5.97 8.05 -15.50
C VAL A 151 7.03 8.74 -14.65
N ASP A 152 6.63 9.34 -13.52
CA ASP A 152 7.56 10.01 -12.60
C ASP A 152 8.70 9.09 -12.13
N ASP A 153 8.37 7.83 -11.81
CA ASP A 153 9.34 6.85 -11.33
C ASP A 153 10.31 6.41 -12.44
N ILE A 154 9.83 6.24 -13.68
CA ILE A 154 10.68 5.96 -14.85
C ILE A 154 11.64 7.13 -15.09
N GLU A 155 11.14 8.37 -15.07
CA GLU A 155 11.98 9.56 -15.28
C GLU A 155 13.06 9.71 -14.20
N ARG A 156 12.72 9.45 -12.94
CA ARG A 156 13.70 9.45 -11.84
C ARG A 156 14.78 8.40 -12.05
N GLN A 157 14.39 7.19 -12.45
CA GLN A 157 15.31 6.10 -12.72
C GLN A 157 16.28 6.47 -13.86
N LEU A 158 15.80 7.09 -14.93
CA LEU A 158 16.64 7.58 -16.03
C LEU A 158 17.62 8.67 -15.58
N GLN A 159 17.22 9.52 -14.62
CA GLN A 159 18.07 10.55 -14.02
C GLN A 159 19.06 9.99 -12.98
N GLY A 160 19.08 8.67 -12.74
CA GLY A 160 19.91 8.05 -11.70
C GLY A 160 19.49 8.42 -10.27
N LYS A 161 18.33 9.05 -10.11
CA LYS A 161 17.73 9.28 -8.79
C LYS A 161 17.04 7.99 -8.39
N GLY A 162 17.37 7.43 -7.22
CA GLY A 162 16.65 6.28 -6.67
C GLY A 162 15.15 6.58 -6.55
N PHE A 163 14.34 5.53 -6.41
CA PHE A 163 12.91 5.72 -6.12
C PHE A 163 12.76 6.53 -4.85
N ALA A 164 11.87 7.51 -4.92
CA ALA A 164 12.02 8.69 -4.11
C ALA A 164 11.90 8.39 -2.61
N THR A 165 12.72 9.07 -1.81
CA THR A 165 12.64 9.02 -0.35
C THR A 165 11.24 9.42 0.11
N SER A 166 10.72 8.71 1.11
CA SER A 166 9.47 9.11 1.76
C SER A 166 9.60 10.57 2.14
N SER A 167 8.69 11.43 1.68
CA SER A 167 8.61 12.83 2.11
C SER A 167 8.47 12.84 3.63
N GLY A 168 9.61 13.05 4.26
CA GLY A 168 9.92 12.95 5.67
C GLY A 168 11.40 13.26 5.84
N SER A 169 11.95 14.13 4.99
CA SER A 169 13.17 14.85 5.32
C SER A 169 12.74 15.93 6.30
N CYS A 170 12.78 15.60 7.59
CA CYS A 170 12.99 16.61 8.61
C CYS A 170 14.45 17.07 8.47
N ASN A 171 14.70 18.01 7.58
CA ASN A 171 15.93 18.78 7.61
C ASN A 171 15.66 20.07 8.36
N THR A 172 16.30 20.23 9.52
CA THR A 172 16.96 21.44 10.06
C THR A 172 17.44 21.11 11.48
N SER A 173 18.64 21.37 11.95
CA SER A 173 19.90 21.83 11.36
C SER A 173 20.92 21.88 12.53
N SER A 174 22.17 21.54 12.23
CA SER A 174 23.42 22.04 12.81
C SER A 174 23.35 22.97 14.05
N ALA A 175 24.08 22.59 15.10
CA ALA A 175 24.91 23.53 15.84
C ALA A 175 26.26 22.86 16.14
N ALA A 176 27.26 23.21 15.33
CA ALA A 176 28.65 23.07 15.69
C ALA A 176 28.96 24.05 16.84
N SER A 177 29.60 23.56 17.90
CA SER A 177 30.44 24.37 18.77
C SER A 177 31.81 23.69 18.88
N SER A 178 32.80 24.40 18.37
CA SER A 178 34.22 24.18 18.59
C SER A 178 34.68 24.98 19.82
N GLU A 179 35.82 24.56 20.38
CA GLU A 179 36.61 25.17 21.48
C GLU A 179 35.99 25.00 22.88
N VAL A 180 36.73 24.56 23.90
CA VAL A 180 37.92 25.22 24.48
C VAL A 180 38.93 24.19 25.02
N ALA A 181 40.21 24.47 24.77
CA ALA A 181 41.37 23.86 25.41
C ALA A 181 41.47 24.31 26.87
N ASP A 182 41.84 23.42 27.80
CA ASP A 182 42.59 23.86 28.97
C ASP A 182 43.59 22.80 29.41
N GLY A 183 44.83 23.27 29.64
CA GLY A 183 45.94 22.50 30.15
C GLY A 183 46.24 22.87 31.60
N SER A 184 47.31 22.26 32.11
CA SER A 184 47.93 22.41 33.43
C SER A 184 47.29 21.60 34.57
N ALA A 185 48.04 20.86 35.38
CA ALA A 185 49.48 20.83 35.66
C ALA A 185 49.97 19.41 35.98
#